data_AF-A0A1Z4C211-F1
#
_entry.id   AF-A0A1Z4C211-F1
#
_cell.length_a   1.000
_cell.length_b   1.000
_cell.length_c   1.000
_cell.angle_alpha   90.00
_cell.angle_beta   90.00
_cell.angle_gamma   90.00
#
_symmetry.space_group_name_H-M   'P 1'
#
loop_
_entity.id
_entity.type
_entity.pdbx_description
1 polymer ?
#
loop_
_entity_poly.entity_id
_entity_poly.type
_entity_poly.pdbx_seq_one_letter_code
_entity_poly.pdbx_strand_id
1 'polypeptide(L)'
;MSFINKINLAITSSLLLFALATPASAANLTVTNVTLPSGTPFNLTISGGTLGSTPRTVTTPYAGQIVLQTNELGAIGTWCVDDLHTIYLNSHYTYTTGLLNTDSMGSTIASSHALGSQQIHDVMALATYGNQLLATTASGINRNMLSGEIQAAIWSVIYGATVTASGADVSGVSALTFNNGVQALKNLAPSLPTGPAVALFNLAADGTILAQSLIGSSTQLAQLVPTPNALALMSVVLIAGATLRKRHHG
;
A
#
# COMPACT_ATOMS: atom_id res chain seq x y z
N MET A 1 29.22 -44.12 -47.05
CA MET A 1 28.60 -45.13 -46.15
C MET A 1 29.09 -44.86 -44.74
N SER A 2 28.16 -44.54 -43.82
CA SER A 2 28.28 -44.65 -42.35
C SER A 2 29.38 -43.82 -41.63
N PHE A 3 29.18 -43.20 -40.46
CA PHE A 3 28.19 -43.33 -39.40
C PHE A 3 27.88 -41.96 -38.75
N ILE A 4 26.62 -41.81 -38.37
CA ILE A 4 26.05 -40.71 -37.57
C ILE A 4 26.58 -40.79 -36.14
N ASN A 5 27.26 -39.74 -35.66
CA ASN A 5 27.61 -39.60 -34.25
C ASN A 5 26.40 -39.06 -33.47
N LYS A 6 25.90 -39.88 -32.55
CA LYS A 6 24.81 -39.55 -31.62
C LYS A 6 25.33 -38.55 -30.59
N ILE A 7 24.80 -37.33 -30.61
CA ILE A 7 24.96 -36.37 -29.51
C ILE A 7 23.94 -36.74 -28.43
N ASN A 8 24.41 -37.39 -27.37
CA ASN A 8 23.72 -37.43 -26.09
C ASN A 8 23.98 -36.10 -25.40
N LEU A 9 23.02 -35.16 -25.43
CA LEU A 9 23.05 -34.00 -24.55
C LEU A 9 22.03 -34.19 -23.43
N ALA A 10 22.58 -34.32 -22.23
CA ALA A 10 21.89 -34.58 -20.99
C ALA A 10 20.86 -33.49 -20.67
N ILE A 11 19.67 -33.94 -20.29
CA ILE A 11 18.62 -33.15 -19.64
C ILE A 11 19.25 -32.57 -18.37
N THR A 12 19.63 -31.30 -18.42
CA THR A 12 20.12 -30.59 -17.24
C THR A 12 18.87 -30.10 -16.51
N SER A 13 18.63 -30.70 -15.35
CA SER A 13 17.48 -30.48 -14.49
C SER A 13 17.27 -28.99 -14.21
N SER A 14 16.13 -28.45 -14.63
CA SER A 14 15.61 -27.19 -14.12
C SER A 14 15.32 -27.39 -12.63
N LEU A 15 16.28 -27.04 -11.77
CA LEU A 15 16.01 -26.78 -10.37
C LEU A 15 15.01 -25.61 -10.33
N LEU A 16 13.72 -25.93 -10.18
CA LEU A 16 12.76 -24.99 -9.61
C LEU A 16 13.27 -24.66 -8.21
N LEU A 17 14.01 -23.56 -8.08
CA LEU A 17 14.13 -22.89 -6.80
C LEU A 17 12.74 -22.39 -6.45
N PHE A 18 12.04 -23.13 -5.59
CA PHE A 18 11.01 -22.56 -4.75
C PHE A 18 11.69 -21.48 -3.90
N ALA A 19 11.65 -20.24 -4.39
CA ALA A 19 11.96 -19.07 -3.59
C ALA A 19 10.93 -19.03 -2.47
N LEU A 20 11.27 -19.65 -1.34
CA LEU A 20 10.57 -19.46 -0.08
C LEU A 20 10.66 -17.97 0.22
N ALA A 21 9.57 -17.24 -0.04
CA ALA A 21 9.48 -15.85 0.33
C ALA A 21 9.61 -15.79 1.86
N THR A 22 10.77 -15.37 2.37
CA THR A 22 10.90 -15.09 3.79
C THR A 22 9.90 -13.98 4.12
N PRO A 23 9.09 -14.14 5.19
CA PRO A 23 8.15 -13.10 5.57
C PRO A 23 8.91 -11.80 5.79
N ALA A 24 8.39 -10.71 5.23
CA ALA A 24 8.81 -9.35 5.57
C ALA A 24 8.90 -9.25 7.10
N SER A 25 10.09 -9.02 7.65
CA SER A 25 10.22 -8.80 9.08
C SER A 25 9.49 -7.52 9.44
N ALA A 26 8.61 -7.58 10.43
CA ALA A 26 7.92 -6.40 10.93
C ALA A 26 8.95 -5.41 11.49
N ALA A 27 8.96 -4.18 10.98
CA ALA A 27 9.76 -3.07 11.47
C ALA A 27 8.85 -2.07 12.21
N ASN A 28 9.40 -1.39 13.20
CA ASN A 28 8.73 -0.28 13.86
C ASN A 28 9.15 1.04 13.21
N LEU A 29 8.19 1.97 13.11
CA LEU A 29 8.36 3.32 12.60
C LEU A 29 7.90 4.31 13.66
N THR A 30 8.80 5.19 14.08
CA THR A 30 8.52 6.24 15.05
C THR A 30 8.07 7.48 14.30
N VAL A 31 6.77 7.79 14.39
CA VAL A 31 6.18 8.99 13.79
C VAL A 31 6.27 10.13 14.78
N THR A 32 6.92 11.21 14.36
CA THR A 32 7.11 12.43 15.16
C THR A 32 6.14 13.55 14.79
N ASN A 33 5.49 13.45 13.63
CA ASN A 33 4.47 14.39 13.23
C ASN A 33 3.55 13.79 12.16
N VAL A 34 2.28 14.19 12.19
CA VAL A 34 1.27 13.82 11.19
C VAL A 34 0.69 15.08 10.58
N THR A 35 0.75 15.17 9.26
CA THR A 35 0.23 16.32 8.52
C THR A 35 -0.67 15.87 7.38
N LEU A 36 -1.57 16.76 6.96
CA LEU A 36 -2.44 16.56 5.81
C LEU A 36 -2.21 17.73 4.84
N PRO A 37 -1.11 17.71 4.06
CA PRO A 37 -0.76 18.83 3.18
C PRO A 37 -1.74 19.04 2.03
N SER A 38 -2.49 17.99 1.67
CA SER A 38 -3.58 18.04 0.70
C SER A 38 -4.73 17.17 1.16
N GLY A 39 -5.91 17.77 1.29
CA GLY A 39 -7.14 17.12 1.71
C GLY A 39 -8.29 17.46 0.77
N THR A 40 -9.38 16.69 0.85
CA THR A 40 -10.58 16.87 0.05
C THR A 40 -11.23 18.22 0.31
N PRO A 41 -11.74 18.90 -0.73
CA PRO A 41 -12.58 20.08 -0.56
C PRO A 41 -14.07 19.74 -0.32
N PHE A 42 -14.47 18.45 -0.32
CA PHE A 42 -15.86 18.01 -0.15
C PHE A 42 -16.08 17.07 1.02
N ASN A 43 -17.26 17.14 1.63
CA ASN A 43 -17.69 16.15 2.62
C ASN A 43 -17.94 14.85 1.88
N LEU A 44 -17.41 13.75 2.40
CA LEU A 44 -17.50 12.44 1.77
C LEU A 44 -18.46 11.56 2.56
N THR A 45 -19.45 10.98 1.88
CA THR A 45 -20.34 9.97 2.45
C THR A 45 -19.97 8.61 1.89
N ILE A 46 -19.71 7.65 2.77
CA ILE A 46 -19.38 6.27 2.48
C ILE A 46 -20.59 5.40 2.83
N SER A 47 -21.08 4.60 1.90
CA SER A 47 -22.26 3.74 2.12
C SER A 47 -22.19 2.43 1.33
N GLY A 48 -22.82 1.39 1.89
CA GLY A 48 -22.82 0.04 1.30
C GLY A 48 -21.56 -0.75 1.63
N GLY A 49 -21.37 -1.86 0.92
CA GLY A 49 -20.22 -2.74 1.11
C GLY A 49 -20.18 -3.37 2.50
N THR A 50 -18.98 -3.55 3.05
CA THR A 50 -18.77 -4.11 4.41
C THR A 50 -19.25 -3.19 5.53
N LEU A 51 -19.43 -1.89 5.26
CA LEU A 51 -20.02 -0.92 6.20
C LEU A 51 -21.55 -1.07 6.34
N GLY A 52 -22.20 -1.82 5.45
CA GLY A 52 -23.64 -2.05 5.47
C GLY A 52 -24.46 -0.83 5.03
N SER A 53 -25.70 -0.74 5.50
CA SER A 53 -26.68 0.24 5.03
C SER A 53 -26.59 1.60 5.72
N THR A 54 -25.87 1.72 6.83
CA THR A 54 -25.75 3.00 7.56
C THR A 54 -24.62 3.82 6.96
N PRO A 55 -24.91 4.96 6.30
CA PRO A 55 -23.87 5.78 5.71
C PRO A 55 -23.02 6.44 6.79
N ARG A 56 -21.74 6.62 6.49
CA ARG A 56 -20.84 7.43 7.31
C ARG A 56 -20.36 8.65 6.55
N THR A 57 -20.27 9.79 7.22
CA THR A 57 -19.77 11.03 6.62
C THR A 57 -18.44 11.43 7.24
N VAL A 58 -17.44 11.66 6.39
CA VAL A 58 -16.16 12.29 6.72
C VAL A 58 -16.23 13.75 6.28
N THR A 59 -15.99 14.66 7.21
CA THR A 59 -16.05 16.10 6.95
C THR A 59 -14.75 16.62 6.36
N THR A 60 -14.84 17.65 5.52
CA THR A 60 -13.67 18.34 4.99
C THR A 60 -12.82 18.99 6.08
N PRO A 61 -11.49 19.09 5.90
CA PRO A 61 -10.69 18.56 4.79
C PRO A 61 -10.11 17.16 5.08
N TYR A 62 -10.68 16.38 6.00
CA TYR A 62 -10.04 15.24 6.67
C TYR A 62 -9.95 13.95 5.83
N ALA A 63 -9.90 14.03 4.51
CA ALA A 63 -9.64 12.90 3.63
C ALA A 63 -8.63 13.28 2.56
N GLY A 64 -7.47 12.62 2.54
CA GLY A 64 -6.41 12.89 1.56
C GLY A 64 -5.11 12.16 1.92
N GLN A 65 -4.02 12.54 1.24
CA GLN A 65 -2.69 12.00 1.49
C GLN A 65 -2.18 12.56 2.82
N ILE A 66 -1.96 11.66 3.77
CA ILE A 66 -1.31 11.96 5.03
C ILE A 66 0.20 11.95 4.78
N VAL A 67 0.93 12.87 5.40
CA VAL A 67 2.40 12.82 5.43
C VAL A 67 2.83 12.60 6.87
N LEU A 68 3.51 11.48 7.09
CA LEU A 68 4.11 11.11 8.37
C LEU A 68 5.57 11.54 8.36
N GLN A 69 5.98 12.36 9.32
CA GLN A 69 7.38 12.57 9.61
C GLN A 69 7.86 11.44 10.51
N THR A 70 8.91 10.73 10.08
CA THR A 70 9.48 9.59 10.80
C THR A 70 10.94 9.82 11.14
N ASN A 71 11.42 9.16 12.19
CA ASN A 71 12.85 9.14 12.53
C ASN A 71 13.66 8.30 11.53
N GLU A 72 13.06 7.22 11.03
CA GLU A 72 13.75 6.19 10.26
C GLU A 72 13.82 6.51 8.76
N LEU A 73 12.77 7.11 8.20
CA LEU A 73 12.63 7.33 6.75
C LEU A 73 12.49 8.80 6.34
N GLY A 74 12.38 9.71 7.30
CA GLY A 74 11.99 11.09 7.04
C GLY A 74 10.49 11.19 6.72
N ALA A 75 10.13 12.09 5.79
CA ALA A 75 8.74 12.32 5.41
C ALA A 75 8.24 11.25 4.42
N ILE A 76 7.16 10.55 4.79
CA ILE A 76 6.53 9.51 3.97
C ILE A 76 5.07 9.85 3.70
N GLY A 77 4.66 9.75 2.43
CA GLY A 77 3.25 9.89 2.02
C GLY A 77 2.48 8.59 2.23
N THR A 78 1.39 8.66 2.98
CA THR A 78 0.53 7.54 3.34
C THR A 78 -0.93 7.83 3.07
N TRP A 79 -1.71 6.77 2.92
CA TRP A 79 -3.14 6.84 2.69
C TRP A 79 -3.87 6.15 3.84
N CYS A 80 -4.98 6.73 4.27
CA CYS A 80 -5.81 6.08 5.26
C CYS A 80 -6.50 4.87 4.63
N VAL A 81 -6.33 3.69 5.21
CA VAL A 81 -7.05 2.46 4.78
C VAL A 81 -8.10 2.05 5.81
N ASP A 82 -8.36 2.93 6.77
CA ASP A 82 -9.23 2.68 7.89
C ASP A 82 -9.91 3.98 8.31
N ASP A 83 -11.09 4.21 7.75
CA ASP A 83 -11.92 5.35 8.12
C ASP A 83 -12.37 5.24 9.59
N LEU A 84 -12.60 4.03 10.15
CA LEU A 84 -13.20 3.85 11.47
C LEU A 84 -12.28 4.28 12.62
N HIS A 85 -10.97 4.15 12.45
CA HIS A 85 -9.99 4.56 13.45
C HIS A 85 -9.35 5.91 13.09
N THR A 86 -9.31 6.82 14.07
CA THR A 86 -8.93 8.21 13.83
C THR A 86 -7.42 8.40 13.87
N ILE A 87 -6.86 8.98 12.82
CA ILE A 87 -5.50 9.49 12.80
C ILE A 87 -5.54 10.98 13.14
N TYR A 88 -5.06 11.33 14.32
CA TYR A 88 -4.93 12.73 14.75
C TYR A 88 -3.72 13.40 14.10
N LEU A 89 -3.93 14.63 13.60
CA LEU A 89 -2.87 15.51 13.09
C LEU A 89 -1.99 16.02 14.24
N ASN A 90 -0.76 16.44 13.92
CA ASN A 90 0.22 16.96 14.89
C ASN A 90 0.52 15.99 16.05
N SER A 91 0.33 14.70 15.82
CA SER A 91 0.45 13.65 16.84
C SER A 91 1.66 12.76 16.59
N HIS A 92 1.98 11.94 17.60
CA HIS A 92 3.10 11.00 17.58
C HIS A 92 2.56 9.58 17.67
N TYR A 93 3.14 8.67 16.90
CA TYR A 93 2.73 7.27 16.85
C TYR A 93 3.93 6.35 16.79
N THR A 94 3.75 5.11 17.23
CA THR A 94 4.63 4.01 16.84
C THR A 94 3.82 3.09 15.95
N TYR A 95 4.21 2.99 14.69
CA TYR A 95 3.61 2.06 13.75
C TYR A 95 4.47 0.80 13.63
N THR A 96 3.83 -0.35 13.46
CA THR A 96 4.48 -1.57 13.03
C THR A 96 4.11 -1.85 11.57
N THR A 97 5.10 -2.18 10.74
CA THR A 97 4.86 -2.53 9.34
C THR A 97 4.27 -3.93 9.21
N GLY A 98 3.37 -4.13 8.24
CA GLY A 98 2.83 -5.44 7.91
C GLY A 98 2.20 -5.49 6.52
N LEU A 99 1.46 -6.57 6.26
CA LEU A 99 0.73 -6.78 5.02
C LEU A 99 -0.69 -6.21 5.13
N LEU A 100 -1.19 -5.64 4.02
CA LEU A 100 -2.59 -5.24 3.91
C LEU A 100 -3.43 -6.47 3.57
N ASN A 101 -4.07 -7.07 4.58
CA ASN A 101 -4.88 -8.27 4.41
C ASN A 101 -6.34 -8.10 4.87
N THR A 102 -6.67 -6.99 5.53
CA THR A 102 -7.99 -6.73 6.12
C THR A 102 -8.44 -5.30 5.88
N ASP A 103 -9.75 -5.06 5.95
CA ASP A 103 -10.37 -3.73 5.90
C ASP A 103 -10.26 -2.94 7.23
N SER A 104 -9.71 -3.58 8.26
CA SER A 104 -9.53 -3.04 9.62
C SER A 104 -10.81 -2.52 10.27
N MET A 105 -11.97 -3.04 9.86
CA MET A 105 -13.24 -2.64 10.45
C MET A 105 -13.46 -3.16 11.87
N GLY A 106 -12.78 -4.24 12.25
CA GLY A 106 -12.84 -4.78 13.60
C GLY A 106 -11.91 -4.04 14.56
N SER A 107 -12.09 -4.23 15.86
CA SER A 107 -11.18 -3.66 16.87
C SER A 107 -9.78 -4.29 16.84
N THR A 108 -9.63 -5.47 16.22
CA THR A 108 -8.36 -6.16 15.99
C THR A 108 -8.30 -6.68 14.55
N ILE A 109 -7.09 -7.07 14.10
CA ILE A 109 -6.89 -7.71 12.80
C ILE A 109 -7.76 -8.99 12.69
N ALA A 110 -7.83 -9.79 13.76
CA ALA A 110 -8.57 -11.05 13.77
C ALA A 110 -10.10 -10.86 13.65
N SER A 111 -10.62 -9.73 14.11
CA SER A 111 -12.04 -9.37 14.03
C SER A 111 -12.41 -8.57 12.77
N SER A 112 -11.45 -8.29 11.89
CA SER A 112 -11.65 -7.51 10.67
C SER A 112 -11.97 -8.42 9.48
N HIS A 113 -12.53 -7.86 8.40
CA HIS A 113 -12.86 -8.67 7.22
C HIS A 113 -11.62 -8.84 6.35
N ALA A 114 -11.38 -10.07 5.88
CA ALA A 114 -10.31 -10.35 4.95
C ALA A 114 -10.56 -9.70 3.58
N LEU A 115 -9.53 -9.09 3.01
CA LEU A 115 -9.58 -8.50 1.68
C LEU A 115 -9.32 -9.56 0.60
N GLY A 116 -10.04 -9.47 -0.51
CA GLY A 116 -9.74 -10.24 -1.71
C GLY A 116 -8.44 -9.78 -2.37
N SER A 117 -7.77 -10.67 -3.12
CA SER A 117 -6.52 -10.36 -3.82
C SER A 117 -6.63 -9.14 -4.75
N GLN A 118 -7.77 -9.01 -5.45
CA GLN A 118 -8.02 -7.85 -6.32
C GLN A 118 -8.19 -6.56 -5.52
N GLN A 119 -8.85 -6.60 -4.36
CA GLN A 119 -8.99 -5.41 -3.51
C GLN A 119 -7.63 -4.96 -2.97
N ILE A 120 -6.81 -5.91 -2.52
CA ILE A 120 -5.43 -5.64 -2.06
C ILE A 120 -4.62 -5.00 -3.20
N HIS A 121 -4.67 -5.61 -4.39
CA HIS A 121 -4.01 -5.07 -5.58
C HIS A 121 -4.44 -3.62 -5.86
N ASP A 122 -5.74 -3.38 -5.98
CA ASP A 122 -6.28 -2.09 -6.39
C ASP A 122 -5.99 -0.99 -5.37
N VAL A 123 -6.09 -1.30 -4.07
CA VAL A 123 -5.74 -0.35 -2.99
C VAL A 123 -4.24 -0.01 -3.02
N MET A 124 -3.36 -1.01 -3.17
CA MET A 124 -1.91 -0.80 -3.26
C MET A 124 -1.52 0.00 -4.51
N ALA A 125 -2.19 -0.26 -5.64
CA ALA A 125 -1.96 0.43 -6.90
C ALA A 125 -2.42 1.89 -6.83
N LEU A 126 -3.61 2.16 -6.27
CA LEU A 126 -4.11 3.52 -6.03
C LEU A 126 -3.20 4.33 -5.10
N ALA A 127 -2.73 3.73 -4.01
CA ALA A 127 -1.80 4.39 -3.08
C ALA A 127 -0.47 4.75 -3.76
N THR A 128 0.07 3.83 -4.56
CA THR A 128 1.30 4.04 -5.33
C THR A 128 1.13 5.14 -6.38
N TYR A 129 0.09 5.02 -7.21
CA TYR A 129 -0.25 5.99 -8.23
C TYR A 129 -0.51 7.37 -7.63
N GLY A 130 -1.23 7.43 -6.51
CA GLY A 130 -1.52 8.68 -5.82
C GLY A 130 -0.27 9.38 -5.30
N ASN A 131 0.66 8.63 -4.72
CA ASN A 131 1.94 9.19 -4.28
C ASN A 131 2.75 9.76 -5.46
N GLN A 132 2.81 9.05 -6.60
CA GLN A 132 3.50 9.50 -7.81
C GLN A 132 2.83 10.74 -8.43
N LEU A 133 1.51 10.74 -8.53
CA LEU A 133 0.74 11.85 -9.09
C LEU A 133 0.89 13.11 -8.24
N LEU A 134 0.77 12.99 -6.92
CA LEU A 134 0.94 14.12 -6.02
C LEU A 134 2.39 14.60 -5.95
N ALA A 135 3.40 13.75 -6.14
CA ALA A 135 4.79 14.21 -6.19
C ALA A 135 5.06 15.22 -7.33
N THR A 136 4.30 15.14 -8.42
CA THR A 136 4.45 16.01 -9.60
C THR A 136 3.38 17.10 -9.70
N THR A 137 2.36 17.06 -8.84
CA THR A 137 1.26 18.03 -8.83
C THR A 137 1.58 19.20 -7.89
N ALA A 138 1.61 20.43 -8.44
CA ALA A 138 1.80 21.64 -7.66
C ALA A 138 0.72 21.81 -6.57
N SER A 139 1.08 22.41 -5.43
CA SER A 139 0.13 22.72 -4.35
C SER A 139 -1.02 23.59 -4.84
N GLY A 140 -2.23 23.36 -4.33
CA GLY A 140 -3.42 24.13 -4.68
C GLY A 140 -4.66 23.26 -4.78
N ILE A 141 -5.75 23.82 -5.31
CA ILE A 141 -7.05 23.14 -5.36
C ILE A 141 -7.01 21.83 -6.16
N ASN A 142 -6.27 21.79 -7.29
CA ASN A 142 -6.15 20.58 -8.10
C ASN A 142 -5.47 19.45 -7.33
N ARG A 143 -4.44 19.76 -6.52
CA ARG A 143 -3.79 18.77 -5.65
C ARG A 143 -4.73 18.26 -4.57
N ASN A 144 -5.51 19.15 -3.96
CA ASN A 144 -6.50 18.82 -2.93
C ASN A 144 -7.60 17.91 -3.48
N MET A 145 -8.11 18.22 -4.67
CA MET A 145 -9.07 17.37 -5.38
C MET A 145 -8.49 15.99 -5.67
N LEU A 146 -7.36 15.90 -6.37
CA LEU A 146 -6.74 14.62 -6.71
C LEU A 146 -6.47 13.79 -5.45
N SER A 147 -5.94 14.43 -4.41
CA SER A 147 -5.68 13.79 -3.13
C SER A 147 -6.97 13.26 -2.49
N GLY A 148 -8.06 14.02 -2.50
CA GLY A 148 -9.36 13.58 -2.00
C GLY A 148 -9.95 12.44 -2.84
N GLU A 149 -9.86 12.52 -4.16
CA GLU A 149 -10.39 11.51 -5.09
C GLU A 149 -9.68 10.17 -4.91
N ILE A 150 -8.34 10.18 -4.74
CA ILE A 150 -7.56 8.98 -4.47
C ILE A 150 -7.97 8.37 -3.12
N GLN A 151 -8.07 9.18 -2.06
CA GLN A 151 -8.49 8.70 -0.74
C GLN A 151 -9.90 8.09 -0.78
N ALA A 152 -10.84 8.75 -1.47
CA ALA A 152 -12.20 8.26 -1.67
C ALA A 152 -12.23 6.96 -2.49
N ALA A 153 -11.41 6.84 -3.54
CA ALA A 153 -11.29 5.62 -4.32
C ALA A 153 -10.73 4.46 -3.48
N ILE A 154 -9.71 4.70 -2.65
CA ILE A 154 -9.16 3.71 -1.71
C ILE A 154 -10.25 3.18 -0.77
N TRP A 155 -11.03 4.07 -0.14
CA TRP A 155 -12.12 3.65 0.73
C TRP A 155 -13.23 2.91 -0.02
N SER A 156 -13.54 3.33 -1.25
CA SER A 156 -14.53 2.64 -2.08
C SER A 156 -14.11 1.21 -2.40
N VAL A 157 -12.83 0.97 -2.68
CA VAL A 157 -12.31 -0.37 -2.99
C VAL A 157 -12.20 -1.22 -1.72
N ILE A 158 -11.60 -0.68 -0.66
CA ILE A 158 -11.32 -1.48 0.54
C ILE A 158 -12.59 -1.96 1.23
N TYR A 159 -13.63 -1.12 1.28
CA TYR A 159 -14.92 -1.48 1.86
C TYR A 159 -15.89 -2.11 0.85
N GLY A 160 -15.55 -2.13 -0.44
CA GLY A 160 -16.52 -2.46 -1.49
C GLY A 160 -17.75 -1.53 -1.47
N ALA A 161 -17.54 -0.28 -1.06
CA ALA A 161 -18.59 0.70 -0.79
C ALA A 161 -18.69 1.74 -1.91
N THR A 162 -19.77 2.53 -1.88
CA THR A 162 -19.87 3.76 -2.66
C THR A 162 -19.40 4.93 -1.82
N VAL A 163 -18.54 5.78 -2.38
CA VAL A 163 -18.12 7.04 -1.76
C VAL A 163 -18.63 8.19 -2.63
N THR A 164 -19.37 9.11 -2.03
CA THR A 164 -19.91 10.29 -2.72
C THR A 164 -19.52 11.58 -2.01
N ALA A 165 -19.06 12.55 -2.79
CA ALA A 165 -18.89 13.92 -2.37
C ALA A 165 -20.23 14.67 -2.36
N SER A 166 -20.36 15.59 -1.41
CA SER A 166 -21.45 16.55 -1.31
C SER A 166 -20.92 17.92 -0.86
N GLY A 167 -21.66 18.98 -1.20
CA GLY A 167 -21.30 20.36 -0.88
C GLY A 167 -21.48 21.31 -2.05
N ALA A 168 -21.26 22.59 -1.79
CA ALA A 168 -21.22 23.62 -2.83
C ALA A 168 -19.94 23.50 -3.67
N ASP A 169 -19.96 24.07 -4.87
CA ASP A 169 -18.79 24.12 -5.74
C ASP A 169 -17.63 24.86 -5.07
N VAL A 170 -16.44 24.27 -5.15
CA VAL A 170 -15.21 24.83 -4.57
C VAL A 170 -14.28 25.21 -5.70
N SER A 171 -14.04 26.51 -5.88
CA SER A 171 -13.15 27.06 -6.92
C SER A 171 -13.45 26.54 -8.33
N GLY A 172 -14.75 26.43 -8.68
CA GLY A 172 -15.20 25.98 -10.00
C GLY A 172 -15.23 24.47 -10.20
N VAL A 173 -14.99 23.68 -9.15
CA VAL A 173 -15.14 22.23 -9.17
C VAL A 173 -16.37 21.83 -8.40
N SER A 174 -17.21 21.00 -9.02
CA SER A 174 -18.43 20.49 -8.43
C SER A 174 -18.23 19.14 -7.75
N ALA A 175 -19.12 18.80 -6.82
CA ALA A 175 -19.17 17.46 -6.22
C ALA A 175 -19.39 16.37 -7.29
N LEU A 176 -20.11 16.67 -8.38
CA LEU A 176 -20.29 15.74 -9.50
C LEU A 176 -18.96 15.47 -10.22
N THR A 177 -18.17 16.51 -10.49
CA THR A 177 -16.84 16.38 -11.11
C THR A 177 -15.94 15.50 -10.23
N PHE A 178 -15.91 15.76 -8.93
CA PHE A 178 -15.15 14.95 -7.96
C PHE A 178 -15.62 13.49 -7.98
N ASN A 179 -16.93 13.24 -7.94
CA ASN A 179 -17.50 11.89 -7.97
C ASN A 179 -17.12 11.13 -9.26
N ASN A 180 -17.11 11.82 -10.40
CA ASN A 180 -16.64 11.24 -11.66
C ASN A 180 -15.15 10.88 -11.61
N GLY A 181 -14.32 11.72 -10.98
CA GLY A 181 -12.90 11.44 -10.72
C GLY A 181 -12.70 10.18 -9.88
N VAL A 182 -13.46 10.04 -8.78
CA VAL A 182 -13.45 8.82 -7.95
C VAL A 182 -13.80 7.58 -8.76
N GLN A 183 -14.85 7.62 -9.58
CA GLN A 183 -15.22 6.46 -10.41
C GLN A 183 -14.17 6.14 -11.49
N ALA A 184 -13.57 7.17 -12.10
CA ALA A 184 -12.50 6.98 -13.07
C ALA A 184 -11.28 6.30 -12.44
N LEU A 185 -10.87 6.72 -11.24
CA LEU A 185 -9.77 6.10 -10.50
C LEU A 185 -10.07 4.64 -10.13
N LYS A 186 -11.29 4.34 -9.67
CA LYS A 186 -11.71 2.96 -9.40
C LYS A 186 -11.63 2.07 -10.63
N ASN A 187 -12.10 2.57 -11.78
CA ASN A 187 -12.05 1.83 -13.04
C ASN A 187 -10.62 1.66 -13.56
N LEU A 188 -9.72 2.59 -13.23
CA LEU A 188 -8.31 2.55 -13.60
C LEU A 188 -7.52 1.56 -12.73
N ALA A 189 -7.86 1.43 -11.44
CA ALA A 189 -7.10 0.68 -10.43
C ALA A 189 -6.68 -0.75 -10.85
N PRO A 190 -7.55 -1.58 -11.45
CA PRO A 190 -7.18 -2.94 -11.88
C PRO A 190 -6.07 -3.00 -12.93
N SER A 191 -5.84 -1.90 -13.66
CA SER A 191 -4.82 -1.81 -14.71
C SER A 191 -3.53 -1.12 -14.25
N LEU A 192 -3.53 -0.53 -13.06
CA LEU A 192 -2.36 0.16 -12.52
C LEU A 192 -1.34 -0.86 -11.99
N PRO A 193 -0.04 -0.63 -12.20
CA PRO A 193 0.98 -1.46 -11.58
C PRO A 193 0.96 -1.27 -10.05
N THR A 194 1.13 -2.37 -9.32
CA THR A 194 1.37 -2.30 -7.88
C THR A 194 2.83 -1.94 -7.59
N GLY A 195 3.04 -0.95 -6.73
CA GLY A 195 4.35 -0.68 -6.13
C GLY A 195 4.56 -1.49 -4.84
N PRO A 196 5.76 -1.43 -4.24
CA PRO A 196 5.98 -1.97 -2.90
C PRO A 196 5.17 -1.12 -1.91
N ALA A 197 3.96 -1.58 -1.59
CA ALA A 197 3.11 -0.96 -0.59
C ALA A 197 3.21 -1.71 0.73
N VAL A 198 3.25 -0.95 1.82
CA VAL A 198 3.43 -1.47 3.18
C VAL A 198 2.34 -0.90 4.07
N ALA A 199 1.59 -1.79 4.72
CA ALA A 199 0.60 -1.39 5.70
C ALA A 199 1.30 -1.02 7.01
N LEU A 200 0.84 0.06 7.62
CA LEU A 200 1.28 0.55 8.91
C LEU A 200 0.15 0.34 9.91
N PHE A 201 0.45 -0.35 11.00
CA PHE A 201 -0.49 -0.63 12.08
C PHE A 201 -0.04 0.10 13.35
N ASN A 202 -0.87 1.02 13.84
CA ASN A 202 -0.73 1.55 15.19
C ASN A 202 -1.60 0.68 16.08
N LEU A 203 -0.97 -0.06 16.99
CA LEU A 203 -1.64 -1.04 17.83
C LEU A 203 -1.51 -0.63 19.30
N ALA A 204 -2.58 -0.79 20.06
CA ALA A 204 -2.49 -0.80 21.52
C ALA A 204 -1.75 -2.07 22.00
N ALA A 205 -1.37 -2.08 23.29
CA ALA A 205 -0.62 -3.19 23.87
C ALA A 205 -1.37 -4.54 23.84
N ASP A 206 -2.69 -4.50 23.77
CA ASP A 206 -3.59 -5.66 23.64
C ASP A 206 -3.84 -6.08 22.18
N GLY A 207 -3.23 -5.41 21.21
CA GLY A 207 -3.39 -5.67 19.79
C GLY A 207 -4.60 -4.98 19.16
N THR A 208 -5.32 -4.11 19.89
CA THR A 208 -6.37 -3.28 19.29
C THR A 208 -5.80 -2.33 18.24
N ILE A 209 -6.46 -2.25 17.08
CA ILE A 209 -6.11 -1.31 16.02
C ILE A 209 -6.52 0.09 16.48
N LEU A 210 -5.55 1.00 16.55
CA LEU A 210 -5.76 2.42 16.87
C LEU A 210 -5.76 3.29 15.62
N ALA A 211 -5.05 2.86 14.58
CA ALA A 211 -5.06 3.44 13.25
C ALA A 211 -4.37 2.51 12.25
N GLN A 212 -4.80 2.57 10.99
CA GLN A 212 -4.10 1.92 9.88
C GLN A 212 -3.84 2.89 8.73
N SER A 213 -2.65 2.81 8.16
CA SER A 213 -2.29 3.58 6.97
C SER A 213 -1.51 2.72 5.99
N LEU A 214 -1.46 3.15 4.73
CA LEU A 214 -0.77 2.45 3.67
C LEU A 214 0.24 3.38 3.01
N ILE A 215 1.50 2.96 2.96
CA ILE A 215 2.51 3.65 2.17
C ILE A 215 2.44 3.11 0.74
N GLY A 216 2.22 3.96 -0.26
CA GLY A 216 2.29 3.59 -1.66
C GLY A 216 3.65 3.92 -2.25
N SER A 217 4.57 2.95 -2.35
CA SER A 217 5.89 3.13 -2.98
C SER A 217 6.72 4.32 -2.42
N SER A 218 7.56 4.05 -1.43
CA SER A 218 8.80 4.82 -1.26
C SER A 218 9.99 3.92 -1.56
N THR A 219 10.96 4.40 -2.34
CA THR A 219 12.24 3.71 -2.58
C THR A 219 12.98 3.41 -1.27
N GLN A 220 12.65 4.14 -0.20
CA GLN A 220 13.20 3.98 1.14
C GLN A 220 12.63 2.74 1.87
N LEU A 221 11.44 2.27 1.51
CA LEU A 221 10.83 1.08 2.14
C LEU A 221 11.49 -0.25 1.78
N ALA A 222 12.17 -0.31 0.62
CA ALA A 222 12.95 -1.48 0.24
C ALA A 222 14.08 -1.81 1.24
N GLN A 223 14.41 -0.88 2.14
CA GLN A 223 15.38 -1.07 3.23
C GLN A 223 14.75 -1.58 4.53
N LEU A 224 13.46 -1.36 4.78
CA LEU A 224 12.77 -1.83 5.99
C LEU A 224 12.12 -3.19 5.83
N VAL A 225 11.76 -3.55 4.60
CA VAL A 225 11.26 -4.88 4.26
C VAL A 225 12.35 -5.58 3.45
N PRO A 226 13.11 -6.53 4.05
CA PRO A 226 14.05 -7.32 3.28
C PRO A 226 13.31 -8.00 2.14
N THR A 227 13.70 -7.71 0.90
CA THR A 227 13.19 -8.49 -0.23
C THR A 227 13.65 -9.94 -0.06
N PRO A 228 12.78 -10.94 -0.29
CA PRO A 228 13.15 -12.35 -0.12
C PRO A 228 14.36 -12.80 -0.96
N ASN A 229 14.69 -12.04 -2.00
CA ASN A 229 15.69 -12.41 -2.99
C ASN A 229 17.13 -12.08 -2.57
N ALA A 230 17.36 -11.18 -1.61
CA ALA A 230 18.71 -10.75 -1.23
C ALA A 230 19.47 -11.81 -0.42
N LEU A 231 18.78 -12.58 0.43
CA LEU A 231 19.39 -13.65 1.24
C LEU A 231 19.60 -14.96 0.46
N ALA A 232 18.74 -15.24 -0.52
CA ALA A 232 18.85 -16.43 -1.38
C ALA A 232 20.05 -16.34 -2.34
N LEU A 233 20.35 -15.15 -2.89
CA LEU A 233 21.53 -14.98 -3.77
C LEU A 233 22.85 -15.13 -3.01
N MET A 234 22.95 -14.63 -1.77
CA MET A 234 24.19 -14.76 -0.99
C MET A 234 24.50 -16.23 -0.62
N SER A 235 23.46 -17.02 -0.32
CA SER A 235 23.63 -18.44 0.03
C SER A 235 23.98 -19.30 -1.19
N VAL A 236 23.45 -19.00 -2.38
CA VAL A 236 23.85 -19.66 -3.64
C VAL A 236 25.30 -19.33 -4.01
N VAL A 237 25.74 -18.08 -3.83
CA VAL A 237 27.14 -17.68 -4.11
C VAL A 237 28.13 -18.34 -3.13
N LEU A 238 27.78 -18.50 -1.85
CA LEU A 238 28.63 -19.19 -0.88
C LEU A 238 28.74 -20.69 -1.13
N ILE A 239 27.65 -21.35 -1.55
CA ILE A 239 27.65 -22.80 -1.86
C ILE A 239 28.35 -23.08 -3.21
N ALA A 240 28.15 -22.23 -4.22
CA ALA A 240 28.88 -22.31 -5.48
C ALA A 240 30.39 -22.02 -5.31
N GLY A 241 30.74 -21.04 -4.45
CA GLY A 241 32.13 -20.76 -4.09
C GLY A 241 32.81 -21.90 -3.31
N ALA A 242 32.08 -22.55 -2.40
CA ALA A 242 32.61 -23.67 -1.62
C ALA A 242 32.77 -24.97 -2.44
N THR A 243 31.94 -25.17 -3.47
CA THR A 243 32.04 -26.34 -4.37
C THR A 243 33.09 -26.17 -5.46
N LEU A 244 33.35 -24.94 -5.92
CA LEU A 244 34.45 -24.67 -6.87
C LEU A 244 35.84 -24.70 -6.22
N ARG A 245 35.95 -24.47 -4.90
CA ARG A 245 37.25 -24.52 -4.20
C ARG A 245 37.77 -25.94 -3.95
N LYS A 246 36.97 -26.98 -4.21
CA LYS A 246 37.33 -28.39 -3.95
C LYS A 246 37.89 -29.14 -5.18
N ARG A 247 38.15 -28.46 -6.30
CA ARG A 247 38.65 -29.08 -7.57
C ARG A 247 40.02 -28.60 -8.05
N HIS A 248 40.84 -28.02 -7.18
CA HIS A 248 42.26 -27.76 -7.47
C HIS A 248 43.16 -28.32 -6.36
N HIS A 249 43.18 -29.64 -6.19
CA HIS A 249 44.31 -30.41 -5.65
C HIS A 249 44.08 -31.88 -6.02
N GLY A 250 44.75 -32.32 -7.08
CA GLY A 250 44.65 -33.63 -7.70
C GLY A 250 45.15 -33.56 -9.12
#